data_AF-A0A2E2C0E6-F1
#
_entry.id   AF-A0A2E2C0E6-F1
#
_cell.length_a   1.000
_cell.length_b   1.000
_cell.length_c   1.000
_cell.angle_alpha   90.00
_cell.angle_beta   90.00
_cell.angle_gamma   90.00
#
_symmetry.space_group_name_H-M   'P 1'
#
loop_
_entity.id
_entity.type
_entity.pdbx_description
1 polymer ?
#
loop_
_entity_poly.entity_id
_entity_poly.type
_entity_poly.pdbx_seq_one_letter_code
_entity_poly.pdbx_strand_id
1 'polypeptide(L)'
;MKLRNESHPMENPREPIPTSVNSATTVTELFHRVNSVIPDSQKLVTVEPEMLITDALDLLEQHGYSQVPVVVGQEVLGLFSYQTFTRSVISLGRVATKNRKLDPLELTVEECMDSKPKFAHVTDEFVEWFDVIDRSDSVLVGAPDQLQGIVTAMDILRYLYRVASPFVLIGEVELALRALMQMAVDGDTLSACAHECLKDKYDVERMPTELHAMTFNDYIQIVGDGRRWDHFQPFFGGNRVRTRAKLEQLRDVRNVIFHFRRKITVEEYETLAANREWMLRKARTAEARQKEVQQ
;
A
#
# COMPACT_ATOMS: atom_id res chain seq x y z
N MET A 1 -20.66 -7.58 -62.77
CA MET A 1 -21.51 -7.76 -61.57
C MET A 1 -20.64 -8.43 -60.50
N LYS A 2 -20.39 -7.69 -59.41
CA LYS A 2 -19.69 -8.02 -58.14
C LYS A 2 -18.19 -8.38 -58.18
N LEU A 3 -17.44 -7.42 -57.63
CA LEU A 3 -16.02 -7.43 -57.27
C LEU A 3 -15.80 -8.13 -55.92
N ARG A 4 -14.63 -8.76 -55.77
CA ARG A 4 -14.02 -9.18 -54.52
C ARG A 4 -13.53 -7.96 -53.74
N ASN A 5 -13.68 -7.97 -52.43
CA ASN A 5 -12.58 -7.60 -51.52
C ASN A 5 -12.85 -8.18 -50.12
N GLU A 6 -11.93 -9.02 -49.68
CA GLU A 6 -11.94 -9.68 -48.38
C GLU A 6 -11.25 -8.78 -47.36
N SER A 7 -11.86 -8.69 -46.19
CA SER A 7 -11.45 -7.91 -45.03
C SER A 7 -10.22 -8.54 -44.38
N HIS A 8 -9.12 -7.80 -44.23
CA HIS A 8 -8.04 -8.14 -43.30
C HIS A 8 -8.29 -7.48 -41.95
N PRO A 9 -8.26 -8.22 -40.82
CA PRO A 9 -8.19 -7.60 -39.50
C PRO A 9 -6.77 -7.08 -39.25
N MET A 10 -6.68 -5.81 -38.84
CA MET A 10 -5.43 -5.15 -38.44
C MET A 10 -4.83 -5.88 -37.24
N GLU A 11 -3.66 -6.47 -37.46
CA GLU A 11 -2.84 -7.12 -36.44
C GLU A 11 -2.29 -6.05 -35.49
N ASN A 12 -2.77 -6.05 -34.25
CA ASN A 12 -2.25 -5.20 -33.18
C ASN A 12 -0.77 -5.57 -32.94
N PRO A 13 0.17 -4.61 -32.83
CA PRO A 13 1.55 -4.94 -32.50
C PRO A 13 1.56 -5.67 -31.15
N ARG A 14 1.94 -6.95 -31.14
CA ARG A 14 2.17 -7.70 -29.91
C ARG A 14 3.27 -7.00 -29.14
N GLU A 15 2.91 -6.23 -28.11
CA GLU A 15 3.88 -5.74 -27.14
C GLU A 15 4.63 -6.95 -26.56
N PRO A 16 5.96 -6.88 -26.45
CA PRO A 16 6.75 -8.01 -25.97
C PRO A 16 6.33 -8.33 -24.53
N ILE A 17 5.84 -9.55 -24.34
CA ILE A 17 5.64 -10.17 -23.03
C ILE A 17 6.98 -10.07 -22.29
N PRO A 18 7.00 -9.60 -21.02
CA PRO A 18 8.25 -9.39 -20.29
C PRO A 18 9.05 -10.70 -20.23
N THR A 19 10.14 -10.72 -21.00
CA THR A 19 11.10 -11.81 -21.06
C THR A 19 12.14 -11.54 -19.97
N SER A 20 11.87 -11.96 -18.74
CA SER A 20 12.87 -12.32 -17.73
C SER A 20 12.18 -12.73 -16.44
N VAL A 21 11.58 -13.92 -16.45
CA VAL A 21 11.49 -14.70 -15.21
C VAL A 21 12.90 -15.22 -14.96
N ASN A 22 13.60 -14.66 -13.98
CA ASN A 22 14.86 -15.25 -13.49
C ASN A 22 14.59 -16.73 -13.18
N SER A 23 15.49 -17.61 -13.59
CA SER A 23 15.37 -19.07 -13.58
C SER A 23 15.29 -19.73 -12.19
N ALA A 24 14.94 -18.98 -11.13
CA ALA A 24 14.89 -19.46 -9.74
C ALA A 24 13.63 -19.02 -8.96
N THR A 25 12.76 -18.16 -9.50
CA THR A 25 11.54 -17.73 -8.80
C THR A 25 10.41 -18.72 -9.08
N THR A 26 9.93 -19.41 -8.05
CA THR A 26 8.79 -20.33 -8.22
C THR A 26 7.50 -19.54 -8.43
N VAL A 27 6.58 -20.05 -9.25
CA VAL A 27 5.30 -19.36 -9.53
C VAL A 27 4.51 -19.09 -8.25
N THR A 28 4.67 -19.96 -7.26
CA THR A 28 4.09 -19.83 -5.92
C THR A 28 4.61 -18.64 -5.11
N GLU A 29 5.80 -18.11 -5.41
CA GLU A 29 6.35 -16.90 -4.76
C GLU A 29 5.69 -15.60 -5.26
N LEU A 30 4.86 -15.67 -6.31
CA LEU A 30 4.08 -14.53 -6.78
C LEU A 30 2.88 -14.22 -5.86
N PHE A 31 2.55 -15.14 -4.96
CA PHE A 31 1.40 -15.04 -4.05
C PHE A 31 1.80 -14.45 -2.70
N HIS A 32 0.80 -13.85 -2.05
CA HIS A 32 0.92 -13.14 -0.79
C HIS A 32 1.03 -14.10 0.40
N ARG A 33 2.27 -14.33 0.86
CA ARG A 33 2.60 -15.33 1.90
C ARG A 33 3.10 -14.70 3.20
N VAL A 34 3.13 -15.49 4.26
CA VAL A 34 3.64 -15.07 5.58
C VAL A 34 5.06 -14.53 5.50
N ASN A 35 5.97 -15.17 4.75
CA ASN A 35 7.33 -14.64 4.56
C ASN A 35 7.39 -13.23 3.95
N SER A 36 6.35 -12.79 3.26
CA SER A 36 6.30 -11.47 2.61
C SER A 36 6.00 -10.35 3.59
N VAL A 37 5.44 -10.68 4.76
CA VAL A 37 5.02 -9.73 5.80
C VAL A 37 5.96 -9.72 7.01
N ILE A 38 6.80 -10.73 7.20
CA ILE A 38 7.82 -10.74 8.26
C ILE A 38 8.83 -9.61 8.00
N PRO A 39 9.07 -8.70 8.95
CA PRO A 39 10.09 -7.66 8.77
C PRO A 39 11.50 -8.27 8.70
N ASP A 40 12.28 -7.94 7.66
CA ASP A 40 13.67 -8.43 7.48
C ASP A 40 14.60 -8.11 8.68
N SER A 41 14.29 -7.04 9.40
CA SER A 41 15.06 -6.57 10.56
C SER A 41 14.48 -7.03 11.91
N GLN A 42 13.50 -7.94 11.90
CA GLN A 42 12.86 -8.40 13.14
C GLN A 42 13.88 -9.12 14.03
N LYS A 43 14.01 -8.64 15.26
CA LYS A 43 14.77 -9.31 16.33
C LYS A 43 13.77 -9.81 17.35
N LEU A 44 13.78 -11.11 17.59
CA LEU A 44 12.89 -11.72 18.55
C LEU A 44 13.43 -11.51 19.96
N VAL A 45 12.61 -10.89 20.80
CA VAL A 45 12.79 -10.88 22.25
C VAL A 45 11.91 -12.00 22.80
N THR A 46 12.45 -12.76 23.75
CA THR A 46 11.76 -13.89 24.39
C THR A 46 11.92 -13.78 25.90
N VAL A 47 11.05 -14.46 26.64
CA VAL A 47 11.13 -14.56 28.10
C VAL A 47 11.10 -16.02 28.54
N GLU A 48 11.66 -16.28 29.72
CA GLU A 48 11.60 -17.60 30.37
C GLU A 48 10.28 -17.75 31.16
N PRO A 49 9.75 -18.97 31.33
CA PRO A 49 8.47 -19.19 31.99
C PRO A 49 8.44 -18.76 33.46
N GLU A 50 9.57 -18.84 34.18
CA GLU A 50 9.67 -18.47 35.60
C GLU A 50 9.77 -16.95 35.83
N MET A 51 9.88 -16.14 34.77
CA MET A 51 9.93 -14.69 34.87
C MET A 51 8.67 -14.17 35.57
N LEU A 52 8.82 -13.21 36.49
CA LEU A 52 7.68 -12.56 37.14
C LEU A 52 6.92 -11.69 36.14
N ILE A 53 5.61 -11.60 36.31
CA ILE A 53 4.76 -10.78 35.45
C ILE A 53 5.15 -9.31 35.48
N THR A 54 5.57 -8.77 36.64
CA THR A 54 6.06 -7.39 36.73
C THR A 54 7.18 -7.12 35.72
N ASP A 55 8.17 -8.01 35.68
CA ASP A 55 9.34 -7.86 34.83
C ASP A 55 8.98 -8.04 33.36
N ALA A 56 8.06 -8.98 33.06
CA ALA A 56 7.55 -9.18 31.71
C ALA A 56 6.73 -7.97 31.22
N LEU A 57 5.89 -7.38 32.06
CA LEU A 57 5.10 -6.18 31.72
C LEU A 57 6.01 -4.96 31.51
N ASP A 58 7.02 -4.78 32.35
CA ASP A 58 8.04 -3.74 32.19
C ASP A 58 8.82 -3.93 30.88
N LEU A 59 9.18 -5.17 30.53
CA LEU A 59 9.84 -5.49 29.27
C LEU A 59 8.96 -5.11 28.07
N LEU A 60 7.67 -5.46 28.10
CA LEU A 60 6.71 -5.11 27.05
C LEU A 60 6.61 -3.59 26.89
N GLU A 61 6.48 -2.85 28.00
CA GLU A 61 6.39 -1.38 27.96
C GLU A 61 7.68 -0.74 27.42
N GLN A 62 8.85 -1.16 27.91
CA GLN A 62 10.15 -0.64 27.48
C GLN A 62 10.40 -0.82 25.98
N HIS A 63 9.94 -1.92 25.40
CA HIS A 63 10.12 -2.21 23.98
C HIS A 63 8.94 -1.75 23.11
N GLY A 64 7.84 -1.30 23.73
CA GLY A 64 6.60 -0.97 23.02
C GLY A 64 5.94 -2.18 22.37
N TYR A 65 6.09 -3.36 22.98
CA TYR A 65 5.48 -4.62 22.52
C TYR A 65 4.19 -4.89 23.30
N SER A 66 3.25 -5.60 22.67
CA SER A 66 2.02 -6.06 23.33
C SER A 66 2.09 -7.51 23.82
N GLN A 67 3.10 -8.25 23.36
CA GLN A 67 3.24 -9.68 23.54
C GLN A 67 4.68 -10.14 23.31
N VAL A 68 5.03 -11.26 23.92
CA VAL A 68 6.37 -11.84 23.88
C VAL A 68 6.31 -13.37 23.93
N PRO A 69 7.02 -14.09 23.05
CA PRO A 69 7.12 -15.54 23.11
C PRO A 69 7.80 -15.98 24.41
N VAL A 70 7.26 -17.05 24.99
CA VAL A 70 7.82 -17.70 26.19
C VAL A 70 8.58 -18.94 25.72
N VAL A 71 9.88 -19.00 26.02
CA VAL A 71 10.81 -19.97 25.44
C VAL A 71 11.68 -20.56 26.54
N VAL A 72 12.00 -21.85 26.43
CA VAL A 72 13.10 -22.50 27.16
C VAL A 72 14.07 -23.09 26.15
N GLY A 73 15.28 -22.53 26.08
CA GLY A 73 16.25 -22.89 25.04
C GLY A 73 15.76 -22.50 23.64
N GLN A 74 15.34 -23.49 22.83
CA GLN A 74 14.74 -23.26 21.50
C GLN A 74 13.23 -23.57 21.46
N GLU A 75 12.70 -24.19 22.51
CA GLU A 75 11.32 -24.64 22.56
C GLU A 75 10.42 -23.50 23.04
N VAL A 76 9.44 -23.14 22.22
CA VAL A 76 8.40 -22.18 22.54
C VAL A 76 7.33 -22.87 23.37
N LEU A 77 7.21 -22.48 24.63
CA LEU A 77 6.21 -22.99 25.56
C LEU A 77 4.88 -22.24 25.46
N GLY A 78 4.91 -20.98 25.06
CA GLY A 78 3.71 -20.17 24.99
C GLY A 78 3.91 -18.77 24.44
N LEU A 79 2.85 -17.98 24.51
CA LEU A 79 2.83 -16.56 24.19
C LEU A 79 2.24 -15.79 25.36
N PHE A 80 2.99 -14.84 25.90
CA PHE A 80 2.52 -13.94 26.94
C PHE A 80 2.12 -12.59 26.34
N SER A 81 1.00 -12.02 26.77
CA SER A 81 0.55 -10.69 26.34
C SER A 81 -0.25 -9.99 27.44
N TYR A 82 -0.51 -8.69 27.28
CA TYR A 82 -1.46 -7.97 28.15
C TYR A 82 -2.84 -8.64 28.17
N GLN A 83 -3.26 -9.22 27.05
CA GLN A 83 -4.55 -9.91 26.92
C GLN A 83 -4.56 -11.23 27.71
N THR A 84 -3.51 -12.06 27.60
CA THR A 84 -3.43 -13.33 28.34
C THR A 84 -3.33 -13.08 29.83
N PHE A 85 -2.51 -12.10 30.26
CA PHE A 85 -2.44 -11.64 31.63
C PHE A 85 -3.82 -11.24 32.17
N THR A 86 -4.52 -10.34 31.48
CA THR A 86 -5.85 -9.88 31.91
C THR A 86 -6.84 -11.04 32.05
N ARG A 87 -6.84 -11.98 31.11
CA ARG A 87 -7.70 -13.18 31.16
C ARG A 87 -7.36 -14.06 32.37
N SER A 88 -6.08 -14.28 32.66
CA SER A 88 -5.64 -15.07 33.81
C SER A 88 -6.02 -14.42 35.13
N VAL A 89 -5.83 -13.10 35.28
CA VAL A 89 -6.24 -12.38 36.49
C VAL A 89 -7.74 -12.45 36.73
N ILE A 90 -8.56 -12.29 35.68
CA ILE A 90 -10.03 -12.42 35.80
C ILE A 90 -10.41 -13.86 36.18
N SER A 91 -9.77 -14.85 35.58
CA SER A 91 -10.02 -16.26 35.88
C SER A 91 -9.67 -16.59 37.33
N LEU A 92 -8.48 -16.20 37.78
CA LEU A 92 -7.99 -16.42 39.14
C LEU A 92 -8.83 -15.66 40.18
N GLY A 93 -9.22 -14.41 39.88
CA GLY A 93 -10.08 -13.61 40.74
C GLY A 93 -11.48 -14.21 40.95
N ARG A 94 -12.00 -14.96 39.98
CA ARG A 94 -13.27 -15.71 40.13
C ARG A 94 -13.12 -16.96 40.99
N VAL A 95 -11.93 -17.57 41.01
CA VAL A 95 -11.61 -18.80 41.77
C VAL A 95 -11.12 -18.48 43.17
N ALA A 96 -10.55 -17.28 43.39
CA ALA A 96 -10.08 -16.81 44.68
C ALA A 96 -11.25 -16.76 45.69
N THR A 97 -11.27 -17.75 46.59
CA THR A 97 -12.18 -17.77 47.73
C THR A 97 -11.83 -16.64 48.70
N LYS A 98 -12.80 -16.21 49.53
CA LYS A 98 -12.72 -15.08 50.48
C LYS A 98 -11.46 -14.99 51.37
N ASN A 99 -10.63 -16.04 51.43
CA ASN A 99 -9.47 -16.16 52.32
C ASN A 99 -8.10 -16.19 51.62
N ARG A 100 -8.01 -16.05 50.29
CA ARG A 100 -6.71 -15.91 49.58
C ARG A 100 -6.70 -14.61 48.78
N LYS A 101 -5.98 -13.60 49.29
CA LYS A 101 -5.53 -12.48 48.45
C LYS A 101 -4.37 -13.01 47.60
N LEU A 102 -4.61 -13.22 46.32
CA LEU A 102 -3.58 -13.42 45.33
C LEU A 102 -3.19 -12.04 44.81
N ASP A 103 -1.91 -11.68 44.85
CA ASP A 103 -1.43 -10.51 44.14
C ASP A 103 -1.13 -10.94 42.68
N PRO A 104 -1.86 -10.41 41.67
CA PRO A 104 -1.60 -10.72 40.27
C PRO A 104 -0.17 -10.48 39.81
N LEU A 105 0.56 -9.58 40.49
CA LEU A 105 1.92 -9.19 40.12
C LEU A 105 2.97 -10.18 40.62
N GLU A 106 2.62 -11.05 41.58
CA GLU A 106 3.51 -12.13 42.06
C GLU A 106 3.45 -13.39 41.18
N LEU A 107 2.54 -13.42 40.20
CA LEU A 107 2.43 -14.52 39.25
C LEU A 107 3.61 -14.56 38.29
N THR A 108 3.89 -15.75 37.78
CA THR A 108 4.87 -15.99 36.73
C THR A 108 4.25 -15.87 35.33
N VAL A 109 5.11 -15.71 34.34
CA VAL A 109 4.72 -15.73 32.92
C VAL A 109 4.03 -17.04 32.55
N GLU A 110 4.53 -18.18 33.03
CA GLU A 110 3.92 -19.50 32.78
C GLU A 110 2.44 -19.56 33.19
N GLU A 111 2.09 -18.96 34.34
CA GLU A 111 0.73 -18.95 34.86
C GLU A 111 -0.23 -18.07 34.04
N CYS A 112 0.32 -17.17 33.22
CA CYS A 112 -0.45 -16.17 32.48
C CYS A 112 -0.27 -16.21 30.96
N MET A 113 0.53 -17.13 30.42
CA MET A 113 0.71 -17.29 28.98
C MET A 113 -0.41 -18.11 28.33
N ASP A 114 -0.60 -17.93 27.03
CA ASP A 114 -1.26 -18.93 26.20
C ASP A 114 -0.29 -20.10 25.95
N SER A 115 -0.57 -21.26 26.54
CA SER A 115 0.24 -22.49 26.41
C SER A 115 0.01 -23.25 25.10
N LYS A 116 -0.86 -22.75 24.20
CA LYS A 116 -1.13 -23.37 22.89
C LYS A 116 -1.06 -22.34 21.77
N PRO A 117 0.07 -21.61 21.63
CA PRO A 117 0.21 -20.61 20.59
C PRO A 117 0.12 -21.28 19.23
N LYS A 118 -0.37 -20.52 18.24
CA LYS A 118 -0.46 -20.98 16.86
C LYS A 118 0.79 -20.59 16.08
N PHE A 119 1.21 -21.48 15.19
CA PHE A 119 2.37 -21.31 14.33
C PHE A 119 1.96 -21.30 12.88
N ALA A 120 2.28 -20.21 12.19
CA ALA A 120 2.22 -20.09 10.75
C ALA A 120 3.49 -20.61 10.11
N HIS A 121 3.36 -21.33 9.00
CA HIS A 121 4.49 -21.64 8.15
C HIS A 121 4.79 -20.45 7.22
N VAL A 122 6.07 -20.24 6.90
CA VAL A 122 6.53 -19.13 6.06
C VAL A 122 5.91 -19.13 4.65
N THR A 123 5.43 -20.28 4.19
CA THR A 123 4.78 -20.45 2.88
C THR A 123 3.27 -20.32 2.90
N ASP A 124 2.64 -20.21 4.08
CA ASP A 124 1.19 -20.07 4.19
C ASP A 124 0.76 -18.73 3.58
N GLU A 125 -0.47 -18.68 3.05
CA GLU A 125 -1.08 -17.42 2.69
C GLU A 125 -1.43 -16.65 3.97
N PHE A 126 -1.01 -15.38 4.09
CA PHE A 126 -1.22 -14.65 5.35
C PHE A 126 -2.70 -14.40 5.67
N VAL A 127 -3.59 -14.51 4.67
CA VAL A 127 -5.04 -14.34 4.84
C VAL A 127 -5.65 -15.42 5.73
N GLU A 128 -5.08 -16.63 5.71
CA GLU A 128 -5.52 -17.77 6.54
C GLU A 128 -5.34 -17.47 8.04
N TRP A 129 -4.46 -16.52 8.37
CA TRP A 129 -4.07 -16.17 9.72
C TRP A 129 -4.80 -14.95 10.30
N PHE A 130 -5.64 -14.27 9.51
CA PHE A 130 -6.39 -13.09 9.97
C PHE A 130 -7.22 -13.38 11.22
N ASP A 131 -7.90 -14.53 11.23
CA ASP A 131 -8.76 -14.97 12.31
C ASP A 131 -7.99 -15.20 13.63
N VAL A 132 -6.73 -15.64 13.53
CA VAL A 132 -5.84 -15.82 14.70
C VAL A 132 -5.31 -14.47 15.16
N ILE A 133 -4.83 -13.64 14.23
CA ILE A 133 -4.28 -12.31 14.53
C ILE A 133 -5.35 -11.39 15.12
N ASP A 134 -6.60 -11.45 14.65
CA ASP A 134 -7.71 -10.66 15.21
C ASP A 134 -8.03 -11.05 16.66
N ARG A 135 -7.88 -12.33 17.01
CA ARG A 135 -8.19 -12.85 18.35
C ARG A 135 -7.05 -12.69 19.35
N SER A 136 -5.81 -12.80 18.87
CA SER A 136 -4.59 -12.91 19.69
C SER A 136 -3.55 -11.83 19.41
N ASP A 137 -3.87 -10.81 18.60
CA ASP A 137 -3.01 -9.70 18.16
C ASP A 137 -1.75 -10.09 17.35
N SER A 138 -1.42 -11.38 17.28
CA SER A 138 -0.32 -11.93 16.49
C SER A 138 -0.46 -13.41 16.19
N VAL A 139 0.45 -13.89 15.34
CA VAL A 139 0.75 -15.30 15.11
C VAL A 139 2.26 -15.51 15.15
N LEU A 140 2.72 -16.61 15.76
CA LEU A 140 4.12 -17.02 15.70
C LEU A 140 4.42 -17.65 14.34
N VAL A 141 5.63 -17.49 13.84
CA VAL A 141 6.06 -18.05 12.56
C VAL A 141 7.17 -19.07 12.79
N GLY A 142 7.05 -20.24 12.14
CA GLY A 142 8.02 -21.33 12.24
C GLY A 142 7.40 -22.57 12.87
N ALA A 143 8.11 -23.17 13.81
CA ALA A 143 7.70 -24.36 14.54
C ALA A 143 7.97 -24.19 16.05
N PRO A 144 7.37 -25.02 16.92
CA PRO A 144 7.60 -24.95 18.37
C PRO A 144 9.08 -24.99 18.77
N ASP A 145 9.90 -25.78 18.08
CA ASP A 145 11.33 -25.95 18.30
C ASP A 145 12.20 -24.98 17.47
N GLN A 146 11.56 -24.19 16.60
CA GLN A 146 12.25 -23.28 15.69
C GLN A 146 11.40 -22.03 15.42
N LEU A 147 11.43 -21.10 16.38
CA LEU A 147 10.80 -19.80 16.22
C LEU A 147 11.56 -18.93 15.19
N GLN A 148 10.88 -18.56 14.12
CA GLN A 148 11.45 -17.75 13.04
C GLN A 148 10.99 -16.29 13.08
N GLY A 149 9.79 -16.04 13.61
CA GLY A 149 9.22 -14.69 13.62
C GLY A 149 7.93 -14.59 14.41
N ILE A 150 7.41 -13.38 14.49
CA ILE A 150 6.06 -13.08 14.98
C ILE A 150 5.43 -12.07 14.01
N VAL A 151 4.19 -12.31 13.59
CA VAL A 151 3.49 -11.44 12.65
C VAL A 151 2.26 -10.86 13.33
N THR A 152 2.12 -9.54 13.22
CA THR A 152 0.99 -8.78 13.75
C THR A 152 0.12 -8.21 12.63
N ALA A 153 -1.07 -7.70 12.97
CA ALA A 153 -1.89 -6.94 12.03
C ALA A 153 -1.15 -5.74 11.43
N MET A 154 -0.23 -5.14 12.18
CA MET A 154 0.55 -3.98 11.72
C MET A 154 1.57 -4.37 10.64
N ASP A 155 2.17 -5.56 10.72
CA ASP A 155 3.09 -6.05 9.71
C ASP A 155 2.37 -6.28 8.38
N ILE A 156 1.19 -6.90 8.44
CA ILE A 156 0.31 -7.10 7.28
C ILE A 156 -0.15 -5.75 6.71
N LEU A 157 -0.56 -4.80 7.56
CA LEU A 157 -0.98 -3.47 7.12
C LEU A 157 0.15 -2.72 6.42
N ARG A 158 1.37 -2.73 6.98
CA ARG A 158 2.55 -2.10 6.37
C ARG A 158 2.89 -2.73 5.03
N TYR A 159 2.80 -4.06 4.94
CA TYR A 159 2.97 -4.78 3.68
C TYR A 159 1.95 -4.33 2.63
N LEU A 160 0.65 -4.37 2.96
CA LEU A 160 -0.42 -3.98 2.06
C LEU A 160 -0.31 -2.50 1.65
N TYR A 161 0.04 -1.63 2.59
CA TYR A 161 0.31 -0.23 2.31
C TYR A 161 1.45 -0.06 1.30
N ARG A 162 2.56 -0.79 1.45
CA ARG A 162 3.68 -0.77 0.49
C ARG A 162 3.27 -1.25 -0.90
N VAL A 163 2.36 -2.23 -0.99
CA VAL A 163 1.83 -2.73 -2.27
C VAL A 163 0.86 -1.73 -2.91
N ALA A 164 -0.03 -1.12 -2.12
CA ALA A 164 -1.10 -0.26 -2.62
C ALA A 164 -0.66 1.20 -2.84
N SER A 165 0.30 1.72 -2.07
CA SER A 165 0.65 3.15 -2.07
C SER A 165 1.03 3.71 -3.44
N PRO A 166 1.73 3.01 -4.35
CA PRO A 166 2.03 3.56 -5.67
C PRO A 166 0.76 3.82 -6.51
N PHE A 167 -0.23 2.93 -6.41
CA PHE A 167 -1.51 3.08 -7.10
C PHE A 167 -2.32 4.24 -6.52
N VAL A 168 -2.33 4.39 -5.20
CA VAL A 168 -3.00 5.51 -4.51
C VAL A 168 -2.39 6.84 -4.94
N LEU A 169 -1.05 6.96 -4.93
CA LEU A 169 -0.36 8.19 -5.33
C LEU A 169 -0.66 8.59 -6.78
N ILE A 170 -0.71 7.62 -7.71
CA ILE A 170 -1.09 7.90 -9.10
C ILE A 170 -2.54 8.36 -9.17
N GLY A 171 -3.45 7.68 -8.48
CA GLY A 171 -4.87 8.04 -8.44
C GLY A 171 -5.10 9.46 -7.93
N GLU A 172 -4.44 9.84 -6.83
CA GLU A 172 -4.50 11.20 -6.29
C GLU A 172 -4.02 12.24 -7.31
N VAL A 173 -2.88 12.01 -7.96
CA VAL A 173 -2.36 12.95 -8.97
C VAL A 173 -3.30 13.05 -10.17
N GLU A 174 -3.77 11.92 -10.71
CA GLU A 174 -4.61 11.92 -11.90
C GLU A 174 -5.95 12.61 -11.64
N LEU A 175 -6.59 12.35 -10.49
CA LEU A 175 -7.82 13.02 -10.10
C LEU A 175 -7.61 14.52 -9.85
N ALA A 176 -6.51 14.91 -9.18
CA ALA A 176 -6.18 16.31 -8.99
C ALA A 176 -5.89 17.03 -10.31
N LEU A 177 -5.23 16.38 -11.27
CA LEU A 177 -4.97 16.91 -12.61
C LEU A 177 -6.28 17.18 -13.34
N ARG A 178 -7.21 16.22 -13.33
CA ARG A 178 -8.54 16.40 -13.92
C ARG A 178 -9.28 17.58 -13.27
N ALA A 179 -9.29 17.65 -11.94
CA ALA A 179 -9.95 18.75 -11.23
C ALA A 179 -9.38 20.12 -11.61
N LEU A 180 -8.04 20.25 -11.66
CA LEU A 180 -7.38 21.49 -12.09
C LEU A 180 -7.70 21.84 -13.55
N MET A 181 -7.80 20.84 -14.44
CA MET A 181 -8.22 21.08 -15.82
C MET A 181 -9.67 21.58 -15.89
N GLN A 182 -10.59 21.03 -15.10
CA GLN A 182 -11.99 21.49 -15.04
C GLN A 182 -12.13 22.93 -14.54
N MET A 183 -11.24 23.36 -13.63
CA MET A 183 -11.22 24.75 -13.19
C MET A 183 -10.64 25.68 -14.26
N ALA A 184 -9.80 25.17 -15.15
CA ALA A 184 -9.09 25.95 -16.16
C ALA A 184 -9.89 26.19 -17.45
N VAL A 185 -10.71 25.20 -17.85
CA VAL A 185 -11.46 25.23 -19.10
C VAL A 185 -12.88 24.70 -18.91
N ASP A 186 -13.85 25.32 -19.58
CA ASP A 186 -15.21 24.79 -19.69
C ASP A 186 -15.27 23.63 -20.71
N GLY A 187 -16.45 23.01 -20.85
CA GLY A 187 -16.64 21.85 -21.72
C GLY A 187 -16.36 22.14 -23.20
N ASP A 188 -16.78 23.31 -23.68
CA ASP A 188 -16.58 23.71 -25.08
C ASP A 188 -15.09 23.98 -25.38
N THR A 189 -14.41 24.68 -24.48
CA THR A 189 -12.96 24.94 -24.59
C THR A 189 -12.16 23.64 -24.47
N LEU A 190 -12.56 22.72 -23.59
CA LEU A 190 -11.93 21.41 -23.46
C LEU A 190 -12.08 20.61 -24.77
N SER A 191 -13.29 20.59 -25.35
CA SER A 191 -13.55 19.92 -26.62
C SER A 191 -12.68 20.51 -27.74
N ALA A 192 -12.58 21.83 -27.84
CA ALA A 192 -11.71 22.49 -28.80
C ALA A 192 -10.22 22.11 -28.61
N CYS A 193 -9.75 22.07 -27.36
CA CYS A 193 -8.40 21.61 -27.03
C CYS A 193 -8.18 20.15 -27.46
N ALA A 194 -9.15 19.26 -27.19
CA ALA A 194 -9.07 17.85 -27.57
C ALA A 194 -8.95 17.68 -29.09
N HIS A 195 -9.81 18.34 -29.86
CA HIS A 195 -9.79 18.27 -31.33
C HIS A 195 -8.46 18.75 -31.93
N GLU A 196 -7.80 19.75 -31.32
CA GLU A 196 -6.53 20.24 -31.84
C GLU A 196 -5.31 19.45 -31.39
N CYS A 197 -5.32 18.99 -30.13
CA CYS A 197 -4.15 18.35 -29.50
C CYS A 197 -4.14 16.84 -29.72
N LEU A 198 -5.29 16.22 -29.96
CA LEU A 198 -5.45 14.76 -30.00
C LEU A 198 -5.85 14.21 -31.38
N LYS A 199 -5.98 15.07 -32.41
CA LYS A 199 -6.36 14.69 -33.78
C LYS A 199 -5.53 13.57 -34.41
N ASP A 200 -4.25 13.46 -34.04
CA ASP A 200 -3.36 12.45 -34.61
C ASP A 200 -3.57 11.07 -33.96
N LYS A 201 -4.28 11.02 -32.83
CA LYS A 201 -4.57 9.81 -32.05
C LYS A 201 -6.02 9.34 -32.20
N TYR A 202 -6.97 10.25 -32.42
CA TYR A 202 -8.40 9.93 -32.49
C TYR A 202 -9.05 10.48 -33.76
N ASP A 203 -9.91 9.66 -34.36
CA ASP A 203 -10.87 10.14 -35.36
C ASP A 203 -11.89 11.08 -34.71
N VAL A 204 -12.46 12.00 -35.50
CA VAL A 204 -13.44 13.00 -35.03
C VAL A 204 -14.63 12.35 -34.30
N GLU A 205 -15.13 11.21 -34.80
CA GLU A 205 -16.27 10.48 -34.20
C GLU A 205 -15.95 9.84 -32.85
N ARG A 206 -14.66 9.62 -32.54
CA ARG A 206 -14.20 8.96 -31.31
C ARG A 206 -13.44 9.91 -30.38
N MET A 207 -13.47 11.21 -30.67
CA MET A 207 -12.76 12.22 -29.91
C MET A 207 -13.33 12.28 -28.48
N PRO A 208 -12.51 12.08 -27.44
CA PRO A 208 -12.99 12.25 -26.08
C PRO A 208 -13.21 13.74 -25.80
N THR A 209 -14.45 14.12 -25.48
CA THR A 209 -14.82 15.50 -25.15
C THR A 209 -14.94 15.74 -23.64
N GLU A 210 -14.90 14.67 -22.84
CA GLU A 210 -14.99 14.72 -21.38
C GLU A 210 -13.73 14.14 -20.75
N LEU A 211 -13.25 14.76 -19.67
CA LEU A 211 -11.98 14.36 -19.04
C LEU A 211 -11.95 12.90 -18.57
N HIS A 212 -13.07 12.34 -18.11
CA HIS A 212 -13.08 10.96 -17.62
C HIS A 212 -12.95 9.92 -18.75
N ALA A 213 -13.23 10.31 -20.01
CA ALA A 213 -13.05 9.48 -21.19
C ALA A 213 -11.64 9.59 -21.79
N MET A 214 -10.80 10.48 -21.27
CA MET A 214 -9.42 10.69 -21.72
C MET A 214 -8.43 9.81 -20.95
N THR A 215 -7.33 9.46 -21.61
CA THR A 215 -6.19 8.78 -20.97
C THR A 215 -5.26 9.77 -20.29
N PHE A 216 -4.41 9.30 -19.37
CA PHE A 216 -3.41 10.16 -18.73
C PHE A 216 -2.51 10.91 -19.74
N ASN A 217 -2.15 10.26 -20.86
CA ASN A 217 -1.34 10.90 -21.90
C ASN A 217 -2.09 12.01 -22.65
N ASP A 218 -3.41 11.93 -22.74
CA ASP A 218 -4.21 12.98 -23.39
C ASP A 218 -4.20 14.27 -22.57
N TYR A 219 -4.26 14.15 -21.24
CA TYR A 219 -4.07 15.31 -20.34
C TYR A 219 -2.70 15.96 -20.56
N ILE A 220 -1.64 15.16 -20.73
CA ILE A 220 -0.29 15.67 -20.99
C ILE A 220 -0.24 16.44 -22.31
N GLN A 221 -0.87 15.92 -23.37
CA GLN A 221 -0.88 16.62 -24.65
C GLN A 221 -1.62 17.95 -24.55
N ILE A 222 -2.79 17.97 -23.92
CA ILE A 222 -3.61 19.19 -23.76
C ILE A 222 -2.89 20.23 -22.89
N VAL A 223 -2.50 19.86 -21.66
CA VAL A 223 -1.82 20.76 -20.71
C VAL A 223 -0.44 21.18 -21.23
N GLY A 224 0.21 20.32 -22.02
CA GLY A 224 1.53 20.55 -22.59
C GLY A 224 1.53 21.28 -23.92
N ASP A 225 0.38 21.62 -24.51
CA ASP A 225 0.30 22.32 -25.80
C ASP A 225 0.59 23.82 -25.65
N GLY A 226 1.48 24.35 -26.49
CA GLY A 226 1.87 25.75 -26.43
C GLY A 226 0.76 26.73 -26.82
N ARG A 227 -0.16 26.33 -27.70
CA ARG A 227 -1.25 27.16 -28.22
C ARG A 227 -2.37 27.36 -27.20
N ARG A 228 -2.47 26.44 -26.22
CA ARG A 228 -3.53 26.41 -25.20
C ARG A 228 -3.01 26.63 -23.78
N TRP A 229 -1.70 26.85 -23.61
CA TRP A 229 -1.06 26.97 -22.30
C TRP A 229 -1.62 28.10 -21.43
N ASP A 230 -2.09 29.19 -22.05
CA ASP A 230 -2.63 30.35 -21.32
C ASP A 230 -3.81 29.99 -20.40
N HIS A 231 -4.61 28.98 -20.76
CA HIS A 231 -5.69 28.46 -19.91
C HIS A 231 -5.15 27.77 -18.65
N PHE A 232 -4.03 27.04 -18.77
CA PHE A 232 -3.48 26.18 -17.73
C PHE A 232 -2.42 26.90 -16.87
N GLN A 233 -1.77 27.94 -17.40
CA GLN A 233 -0.75 28.71 -16.69
C GLN A 233 -1.20 29.22 -15.31
N PRO A 234 -2.42 29.74 -15.11
CA PRO A 234 -2.86 30.18 -13.79
C PRO A 234 -2.85 29.06 -12.74
N PHE A 235 -3.14 27.82 -13.14
CA PHE A 235 -3.30 26.67 -12.24
C PHE A 235 -1.98 25.95 -11.97
N PHE A 236 -1.20 25.71 -13.03
CA PHE A 236 0.06 24.98 -12.91
C PHE A 236 1.25 25.91 -12.63
N GLY A 237 1.16 27.18 -12.98
CA GLY A 237 2.24 28.16 -12.89
C GLY A 237 3.50 27.71 -13.64
N GLY A 238 4.60 28.44 -13.41
CA GLY A 238 5.90 28.08 -13.96
C GLY A 238 5.93 28.03 -15.50
N ASN A 239 6.79 27.17 -16.04
CA ASN A 239 6.98 27.01 -17.49
C ASN A 239 6.31 25.72 -17.97
N ARG A 240 5.52 25.82 -19.06
CA ARG A 240 4.90 24.70 -19.80
C ARG A 240 5.81 23.49 -19.94
N VAL A 241 7.07 23.71 -20.35
CA VAL A 241 8.04 22.63 -20.59
C VAL A 241 8.32 21.85 -19.31
N ARG A 242 8.45 22.53 -18.16
CA ARG A 242 8.68 21.88 -16.87
C ARG A 242 7.44 21.13 -16.37
N THR A 243 6.25 21.70 -16.57
CA THR A 243 4.98 21.04 -16.24
C THR A 243 4.79 19.78 -17.07
N ARG A 244 5.00 19.86 -18.39
CA ARG A 244 4.95 18.72 -19.30
C ARG A 244 5.95 17.63 -18.90
N ALA A 245 7.21 17.99 -18.66
CA ALA A 245 8.24 17.03 -18.26
C ALA A 245 7.89 16.28 -16.96
N LYS A 246 7.31 16.98 -15.96
CA LYS A 246 6.83 16.36 -14.72
C LYS A 246 5.72 15.34 -14.97
N LEU A 247 4.75 15.68 -15.82
CA LEU A 247 3.65 14.77 -16.14
C LEU A 247 4.12 13.59 -17.01
N GLU A 248 5.06 13.79 -17.92
CA GLU A 248 5.67 12.71 -18.72
C GLU A 248 6.45 11.74 -17.83
N GLN A 249 7.23 12.25 -16.86
CA GLN A 249 7.90 11.41 -15.86
C GLN A 249 6.90 10.56 -15.08
N LEU A 250 5.76 11.13 -14.68
CA LEU A 250 4.71 10.40 -13.98
C LEU A 250 4.04 9.34 -14.86
N ARG A 251 3.80 9.64 -16.15
CA ARG A 251 3.25 8.66 -17.11
C ARG A 251 4.16 7.44 -17.20
N ASP A 252 5.48 7.65 -17.24
CA ASP A 252 6.43 6.57 -17.42
C ASP A 252 6.43 5.64 -16.19
N VAL A 253 6.43 6.18 -14.97
CA VAL A 253 6.31 5.40 -13.73
C VAL A 253 4.93 4.71 -13.63
N ARG A 254 3.84 5.41 -13.99
CA ARG A 254 2.50 4.84 -14.07
C ARG A 254 2.46 3.62 -15.00
N ASN A 255 3.08 3.70 -16.16
CA ASN A 255 3.10 2.60 -17.12
C ASN A 255 3.87 1.39 -16.59
N VAL A 256 4.94 1.58 -15.81
CA VAL A 256 5.63 0.47 -15.12
C VAL A 256 4.67 -0.25 -14.18
N ILE A 257 3.91 0.51 -13.38
CA ILE A 257 2.99 -0.01 -12.36
C ILE A 257 1.77 -0.70 -12.99
N PHE A 258 1.05 -0.02 -13.88
CA PHE A 258 -0.21 -0.54 -14.45
C PHE A 258 -0.02 -1.68 -15.45
N HIS A 259 1.15 -1.79 -16.08
CA HIS A 259 1.49 -2.94 -16.94
C HIS A 259 2.27 -4.03 -16.19
N PHE A 260 2.39 -3.93 -14.86
CA PHE A 260 3.12 -4.88 -14.01
C PHE A 260 4.51 -5.26 -14.55
N ARG A 261 5.21 -4.31 -15.18
CA ARG A 261 6.46 -4.60 -15.90
C ARG A 261 7.57 -5.06 -14.97
N ARG A 262 7.65 -4.44 -13.79
CA ARG A 262 8.60 -4.75 -12.72
C ARG A 262 8.18 -4.06 -11.41
N LYS A 263 8.85 -4.42 -10.32
CA LYS A 263 8.81 -3.63 -9.08
C LYS A 263 9.37 -2.22 -9.34
N ILE A 264 8.72 -1.21 -8.78
CA ILE A 264 9.22 0.16 -8.81
C ILE A 264 10.44 0.31 -7.91
N THR A 265 11.35 1.20 -8.29
CA THR A 265 12.51 1.54 -7.46
C THR A 265 12.13 2.54 -6.37
N VAL A 266 13.01 2.71 -5.38
CA VAL A 266 12.85 3.74 -4.34
C VAL A 266 12.80 5.14 -4.97
N GLU A 267 13.68 5.43 -5.94
CA GLU A 267 13.71 6.71 -6.67
C GLU A 267 12.42 6.98 -7.45
N GLU A 268 11.83 5.96 -8.07
CA GLU A 268 10.54 6.09 -8.76
C GLU A 268 9.40 6.36 -7.77
N TYR A 269 9.43 5.71 -6.61
CA TYR A 269 8.47 5.99 -5.54
C TYR A 269 8.59 7.43 -5.01
N GLU A 270 9.82 7.89 -4.76
CA GLU A 270 10.09 9.28 -4.36
C GLU A 270 9.63 10.26 -5.43
N THR A 271 9.81 9.92 -6.70
CA THR A 271 9.29 10.69 -7.84
C THR A 271 7.76 10.81 -7.81
N LEU A 272 7.03 9.71 -7.54
CA LEU A 272 5.58 9.74 -7.37
C LEU A 272 5.17 10.65 -6.22
N ALA A 273 5.80 10.48 -5.06
CA ALA A 273 5.53 11.28 -3.87
C ALA A 273 5.78 12.78 -4.10
N ALA A 274 6.89 13.13 -4.76
CA ALA A 274 7.23 14.51 -5.09
C ALA A 274 6.24 15.14 -6.09
N ASN A 275 5.77 14.36 -7.08
CA ASN A 275 4.75 14.83 -8.02
C ASN A 275 3.38 15.00 -7.35
N ARG A 276 3.00 14.09 -6.43
CA ARG A 276 1.81 14.22 -5.61
C ARG A 276 1.83 15.47 -4.74
N GLU A 277 2.96 15.75 -4.09
CA GLU A 277 3.14 16.93 -3.26
C GLU A 277 3.12 18.22 -4.11
N TRP A 278 3.72 18.18 -5.31
CA TRP A 278 3.58 19.27 -6.28
C TRP A 278 2.12 19.52 -6.67
N MET A 279 1.34 18.48 -6.98
CA MET A 279 -0.08 18.59 -7.34
C MET A 279 -0.93 19.14 -6.21
N LEU A 280 -0.71 18.67 -4.97
CA LEU A 280 -1.41 19.18 -3.80
C LEU A 280 -1.18 20.69 -3.62
N ARG A 281 0.04 21.18 -3.81
CA ARG A 281 0.34 22.62 -3.77
C ARG A 281 -0.41 23.39 -4.86
N LYS A 282 -0.55 22.83 -6.06
CA LYS A 282 -1.31 23.46 -7.17
C LYS A 282 -2.80 23.51 -6.87
N ALA A 283 -3.39 22.42 -6.39
CA ALA A 283 -4.78 22.37 -5.96
C ALA A 283 -5.08 23.43 -4.89
N ARG A 284 -4.28 23.47 -3.81
CA ARG A 284 -4.45 24.47 -2.73
C ARG A 284 -4.37 25.91 -3.23
N THR A 285 -3.44 26.20 -4.15
CA THR A 285 -3.28 27.54 -4.72
C THR A 285 -4.49 27.92 -5.58
N ALA A 286 -5.00 26.99 -6.38
CA ALA A 286 -6.16 27.20 -7.23
C ALA A 286 -7.43 27.46 -6.39
N GLU A 287 -7.67 26.64 -5.36
CA GLU A 287 -8.79 26.80 -4.44
C GLU A 287 -8.75 28.13 -3.67
N ALA A 288 -7.55 28.55 -3.23
CA ALA A 288 -7.38 29.83 -2.54
C ALA A 288 -7.75 31.02 -3.44
N ARG A 289 -7.28 31.02 -4.70
CA ARG A 289 -7.61 32.08 -5.67
C ARG A 289 -9.09 32.10 -6.03
N GLN A 290 -9.73 30.93 -6.14
CA GLN A 290 -11.16 30.87 -6.42
C GLN A 290 -11.99 31.50 -5.29
N LYS A 291 -11.56 31.35 -4.04
CA LYS A 291 -12.20 32.00 -2.88
C LYS A 291 -12.03 33.52 -2.89
N GLU A 292 -10.87 34.03 -3.29
CA GLU A 292 -10.64 35.48 -3.42
C GLU A 292 -11.54 36.13 -4.48
N VAL A 293 -11.81 35.44 -5.60
CA VAL A 293 -12.68 35.96 -6.67
C VAL A 293 -14.18 35.95 -6.30
N GLN A 294 -14.57 35.15 -5.30
CA GLN A 294 -15.95 35.02 -4.84
C GLN A 294 -16.30 35.96 -3.66
N GLN A 295 -15.31 36.69 -3.12
CA GLN A 295 -15.49 37.73 -2.09
C GLN A 295 -15.57 39.12 -2.72
#